data_AF-J3MG98-F1
#
_entry.id   AF-J3MG98-F1
#
_cell.length_a   1.000
_cell.length_b   1.000
_cell.length_c   1.000
_cell.angle_alpha   90.00
_cell.angle_beta   90.00
_cell.angle_gamma   90.00
#
_symmetry.space_group_name_H-M   'P 1'
#
loop_
_entity.id
_entity.type
_entity.pdbx_description
1 polymer ?
#
loop_
_entity_poly.entity_id
_entity_poly.type
_entity_poly.pdbx_seq_one_letter_code
_entity_poly.pdbx_strand_id
1 'polypeptide(L)' 'MKTHKASAKRFRVTGRGKIVRRRAGKQHLLGKKNTKRRKRLSKMVQVNKSDYNNVTGALPYLKVNRNAE' A
#
# COMPACT_ATOMS: atom_id res chain seq x y z
N MET A 1 18.41 -0.64 -14.42
CA MET A 1 17.09 -0.12 -13.99
C MET A 1 17.22 0.43 -12.57
N LYS A 2 16.60 1.55 -12.20
CA LYS A 2 16.68 2.09 -10.82
C LYS A 2 15.32 1.99 -10.14
N THR A 3 15.31 1.66 -8.85
CA THR A 3 14.09 1.64 -8.05
C THR A 3 13.59 3.06 -7.82
N HIS A 4 12.32 3.33 -8.11
CA HIS A 4 11.69 4.60 -7.76
C HIS A 4 11.51 4.70 -6.24
N LYS A 5 12.42 5.42 -5.57
CA LYS A 5 12.52 5.45 -4.11
C LYS A 5 11.26 6.00 -3.43
N ALA A 6 10.56 6.94 -4.05
CA ALA A 6 9.33 7.50 -3.50
C ALA A 6 8.16 6.48 -3.50
N SER A 7 8.15 5.52 -4.44
CA SER A 7 7.21 4.39 -4.42
C SER A 7 7.64 3.35 -3.38
N ALA A 8 8.94 3.08 -3.26
CA ALA A 8 9.47 2.10 -2.31
C ALA A 8 9.19 2.47 -0.84
N LYS A 9 9.12 3.77 -0.52
CA LYS A 9 8.74 4.26 0.81
C LYS A 9 7.25 4.05 1.15
N ARG A 10 6.40 3.82 0.14
CA ARG A 10 4.93 3.79 0.29
C ARG A 10 4.33 2.39 0.21
N PHE A 11 4.94 1.51 -0.57
CA PHE A 11 4.45 0.15 -0.82
C PHE A 11 5.44 -0.89 -0.28
N ARG A 12 4.92 -1.97 0.31
CA ARG A 12 5.72 -3.13 0.71
C ARG A 12 5.02 -4.43 0.32
N VAL A 13 5.76 -5.52 0.35
CA VAL A 13 5.25 -6.86 0.07
C VAL A 13 5.10 -7.67 1.36
N THR A 14 4.08 -8.52 1.43
CA THR A 14 3.92 -9.53 2.49
C THR A 14 4.75 -10.78 2.17
N GLY A 15 4.96 -11.68 3.14
CA GLY A 15 5.70 -12.93 2.88
C GLY A 15 5.11 -13.79 1.75
N ARG A 16 3.79 -13.73 1.53
CA ARG A 16 3.10 -14.45 0.44
C ARG A 16 3.19 -13.74 -0.93
N GLY A 17 3.75 -12.53 -0.99
CA GLY A 17 3.92 -11.79 -2.25
C GLY A 17 2.84 -10.75 -2.56
N LYS A 18 1.96 -10.40 -1.61
CA LYS A 18 0.91 -9.37 -1.82
C LYS A 18 1.46 -7.96 -1.60
N ILE A 19 1.11 -7.01 -2.47
CA ILE A 19 1.48 -5.60 -2.28
C ILE A 19 0.48 -4.93 -1.33
N VAL A 20 1.00 -4.29 -0.28
CA VAL A 20 0.20 -3.60 0.73
C VAL A 20 0.59 -2.13 0.88
N ARG A 21 -0.38 -1.33 1.29
CA ARG A 21 -0.24 0.12 1.54
C ARG A 21 -0.99 0.56 2.80
N ARG A 22 -0.66 1.75 3.30
CA ARG A 22 -1.46 2.44 4.31
C ARG A 22 -2.69 3.09 3.67
N ARG A 23 -3.75 3.29 4.46
CA ARG A 23 -4.90 4.11 4.06
C ARG A 23 -4.61 5.58 4.34
N ALA A 24 -5.06 6.46 3.46
CA ALA A 24 -4.89 7.90 3.60
C ALA A 24 -5.88 8.53 4.61
N GLY A 25 -5.57 9.73 5.10
CA GLY A 25 -6.51 10.56 5.87
C GLY A 25 -6.48 10.42 7.39
N LYS A 26 -5.39 9.89 7.97
CA LYS A 26 -5.17 9.78 9.42
C LYS A 26 -3.96 10.59 9.92
N GLN A 27 -3.77 11.80 9.40
CA GLN A 27 -2.71 12.73 9.85
C GLN A 27 -3.30 13.83 10.75
N HIS A 28 -4.20 14.66 10.21
CA HIS A 28 -4.88 15.76 10.92
C HIS A 28 -6.42 15.64 10.91
N LEU A 29 -7.11 16.53 11.63
CA LEU A 29 -8.57 16.62 11.73
C LEU A 29 -9.20 15.29 12.19
N LEU A 30 -8.62 14.71 13.24
CA LEU A 30 -9.06 13.42 13.79
C LEU A 30 -10.27 13.57 14.73
N GLY A 31 -10.45 14.73 15.36
CA GLY A 31 -11.58 15.01 16.27
C GLY A 31 -12.94 14.81 15.59
N LYS A 32 -13.10 15.28 14.35
CA LYS A 32 -14.33 15.07 13.56
C LYS A 32 -14.52 13.65 13.00
N LYS A 33 -13.58 12.73 13.21
CA LYS A 33 -13.66 11.37 12.67
C LYS A 33 -14.04 10.40 13.80
N ASN A 34 -15.18 9.74 13.64
CA ASN A 34 -15.58 8.64 14.52
C ASN A 34 -14.44 7.61 14.70
N THR A 35 -14.27 7.09 15.92
CA THR A 35 -13.36 6.00 16.28
C THR A 35 -13.41 4.81 15.30
N LYS A 36 -14.59 4.40 14.81
CA LYS A 36 -14.73 3.34 13.79
C LYS A 36 -13.97 3.69 12.51
N ARG A 37 -14.06 4.94 12.04
CA ARG A 37 -13.32 5.44 10.87
C ARG A 37 -11.82 5.48 11.15
N ARG A 38 -11.41 5.99 12.32
CA ARG A 38 -9.99 6.07 12.71
C ARG A 38 -9.33 4.68 12.80
N LYS A 39 -10.04 3.68 13.34
CA LYS A 39 -9.60 2.27 13.40
C LYS A 39 -9.47 1.64 12.01
N ARG A 40 -10.41 1.93 11.12
CA ARG A 40 -10.37 1.48 9.72
C ARG A 40 -9.16 2.05 8.97
N LEU A 41 -8.81 3.32 9.21
CA LEU A 41 -7.69 4.00 8.54
C LEU A 41 -6.30 3.55 9.04
N SER A 42 -6.17 3.00 10.25
CA SER A 42 -4.88 2.47 10.73
C SER A 42 -4.46 1.14 10.11
N LYS A 43 -5.41 0.36 9.57
CA LYS A 43 -5.11 -0.95 9.00
C LYS A 43 -4.39 -0.82 7.66
N MET A 44 -3.45 -1.72 7.42
CA MET A 44 -2.83 -1.95 6.12
C MET A 44 -3.82 -2.66 5.20
N VAL A 45 -3.81 -2.32 3.93
CA VAL A 45 -4.72 -2.89 2.93
C VAL A 45 -3.94 -3.24 1.68
N GLN A 46 -4.40 -4.28 0.98
CA GLN A 46 -3.89 -4.63 -0.33
C GLN A 46 -4.12 -3.48 -1.33
N VAL A 47 -3.19 -3.33 -2.26
CA VAL A 47 -3.33 -2.40 -3.39
C VAL A 47 -4.46 -2.91 -4.31
N ASN A 48 -5.13 -2.01 -5.01
CA ASN A 48 -6.19 -2.41 -5.92
C ASN A 48 -5.60 -2.99 -7.20
N LYS A 49 -6.24 -3.98 -7.83
CA LYS A 49 -5.66 -4.73 -8.96
C LYS A 49 -5.31 -3.83 -10.16
N SER A 50 -6.06 -2.74 -10.36
CA SER A 50 -5.80 -1.72 -11.38
C SER A 50 -4.41 -1.08 -11.27
N ASP A 51 -3.91 -0.87 -10.06
CA ASP A 51 -2.70 -0.08 -9.81
C ASP A 51 -1.43 -0.94 -9.82
N TYR A 52 -1.57 -2.27 -9.94
CA TYR A 52 -0.44 -3.21 -9.84
C TYR A 52 0.62 -2.94 -10.89
N ASN A 53 0.22 -2.71 -12.14
CA ASN A 53 1.16 -2.49 -13.25
C ASN A 53 2.04 -1.26 -13.01
N ASN A 54 1.44 -0.17 -12.52
CA ASN A 54 2.15 1.06 -12.20
C ASN A 54 3.16 0.85 -11.06
N VAL A 55 2.77 0.11 -10.02
CA VAL A 55 3.64 -0.16 -8.87
C VAL A 55 4.79 -1.10 -9.26
N THR A 56 4.52 -2.16 -10.01
CA THR A 56 5.56 -3.11 -10.43
C THR A 56 6.55 -2.48 -11.41
N GLY A 57 6.08 -1.63 -12.32
CA GLY A 57 6.96 -0.90 -13.24
C GLY A 57 7.91 0.07 -12.52
N ALA A 58 7.42 0.74 -11.47
CA ALA A 58 8.24 1.66 -10.67
C ALA A 58 9.21 0.94 -9.71
N LEU A 59 8.92 -0.32 -9.36
CA LEU A 59 9.66 -1.12 -8.36
C LEU A 59 10.14 -2.44 -8.97
N PRO A 60 11.11 -2.41 -9.90
CA PRO A 60 11.48 -3.57 -10.70
C PRO A 60 12.13 -4.71 -9.91
N TYR A 61 12.77 -4.42 -8.78
CA TYR A 61 13.43 -5.41 -7.93
C TYR A 61 12.53 -5.96 -6.81
N LEU A 62 11.25 -5.57 -6.80
CA LEU A 62 10.31 -6.01 -5.78
C LEU A 62 9.67 -7.35 -6.17
N LYS A 63 9.90 -8.40 -5.38
CA LYS A 63 9.29 -9.73 -5.61
C LYS A 63 7.80 -9.69 -5.27
N VAL A 64 6.93 -9.91 -6.26
CA VAL A 64 5.46 -9.86 -6.11
C VAL A 64 4.85 -11.15 -6.67
N ASN A 65 3.88 -11.74 -5.97
CA ASN A 65 3.07 -12.84 -6.47
C ASN A 65 1.67 -12.33 -6.83
N ARG A 66 1.33 -12.34 -8.12
CA ARG A 66 0.04 -11.84 -8.64
C ARG A 66 -1.14 -12.78 -8.40
N ASN A 67 -0.86 -14.03 -8.03
CA ASN A 67 -1.85 -15.09 -7.79
C ASN A 67 -2.07 -15.33 -6.28
N ALA A 68 -1.40 -14.55 -5.42
CA ALA A 68 -1.59 -14.62 -3.99
C ALA A 68 -2.89 -13.89 -3.59
N GLU A 69 -3.99 -14.63 -3.50
CA GLU A 69 -5.23 -14.20 -2.82
C GLU A 69 -5.24 -14.50 -1.33
#